data_AF-A0A062UP84-F1
#
_entry.id   AF-A0A062UP84-F1
#
_cell.length_a   1.000
_cell.length_b   1.000
_cell.length_c   1.000
_cell.angle_alpha   90.00
_cell.angle_beta   90.00
_cell.angle_gamma   90.00
#
_symmetry.space_group_name_H-M   'P 1'
#
loop_
_entity.id
_entity.type
_entity.pdbx_description
1 polymer ?
#
loop_
_entity_poly.entity_id
_entity_poly.type
_entity_poly.pdbx_seq_one_letter_code
_entity_poly.pdbx_strand_id
1 'polypeptide(L)'
;MKFLAVLSLAIVSACTVTQPAKAPVMTPSPSALNGTWDVAMLYAPDKPPSATVMELNLSPDGVLTGSFYDSPFEEAEYAVRGNVIAFGSVTSDGNAPYAHSGRLVDGKIEGQTLSFGRDFLMIWTATRREDRPVAENK
;
A
#
# COMPACT_ATOMS: atom_id res chain seq x y z
N MET A 1 25.62 79.45 -6.19
CA MET A 1 24.59 78.63 -5.51
C MET A 1 24.20 77.49 -6.44
N LYS A 2 24.54 76.25 -6.09
CA LYS A 2 24.31 75.04 -6.91
C LYS A 2 23.02 74.37 -6.42
N PHE A 3 22.01 74.22 -7.30
CA PHE A 3 20.91 73.28 -7.10
C PHE A 3 21.16 72.08 -8.01
N LEU A 4 21.49 70.93 -7.42
CA LEU A 4 21.58 69.66 -8.12
C LEU A 4 20.36 68.84 -7.71
N ALA A 5 19.42 68.66 -8.65
CA ALA A 5 18.30 67.74 -8.50
C ALA A 5 18.83 66.31 -8.70
N VAL A 6 18.72 65.48 -7.67
CA VAL A 6 19.05 64.06 -7.74
C VAL A 6 17.77 63.30 -8.12
N LEU A 7 17.76 62.77 -9.35
CA LEU A 7 16.70 61.94 -9.90
C LEU A 7 16.94 60.48 -9.46
N SER A 8 16.18 60.00 -8.49
CA SER A 8 16.27 58.62 -7.99
C SER A 8 15.58 57.66 -8.95
N LEU A 9 16.37 56.87 -9.67
CA LEU A 9 15.91 55.79 -10.54
C LEU A 9 15.72 54.51 -9.70
N ALA A 10 14.48 54.16 -9.39
CA ALA A 10 14.15 52.91 -8.69
C ALA A 10 14.19 51.72 -9.67
N ILE A 11 15.21 50.88 -9.54
CA ILE A 11 15.36 49.63 -10.29
C ILE A 11 14.54 48.54 -9.57
N VAL A 12 13.36 48.21 -10.11
CA VAL A 12 12.54 47.09 -9.65
C VAL A 12 13.10 45.81 -10.26
N SER A 13 13.97 45.11 -9.52
CA SER A 13 14.51 43.81 -9.93
C SER A 13 13.48 42.71 -9.65
N ALA A 14 12.80 42.23 -10.70
CA ALA A 14 11.86 41.14 -10.62
C ALA A 14 12.61 39.81 -10.40
N CYS A 15 12.63 39.29 -9.18
CA CYS A 15 13.07 37.93 -8.90
C CYS A 15 12.05 36.94 -9.45
N THR A 16 12.29 36.41 -10.64
CA THR A 16 11.55 35.26 -11.17
C THR A 16 11.96 34.02 -10.37
N VAL A 17 11.14 33.64 -9.38
CA VAL A 17 11.28 32.34 -8.71
C VAL A 17 10.87 31.26 -9.73
N THR A 18 11.86 30.57 -10.29
CA THR A 18 11.63 29.39 -11.12
C THR A 18 11.11 28.27 -10.23
N GLN A 19 9.79 28.07 -10.21
CA GLN A 19 9.17 26.97 -9.48
C GLN A 19 9.57 25.65 -10.16
N PRO A 20 10.19 24.70 -9.44
CA PRO A 20 10.55 23.42 -10.03
C PRO A 20 9.28 22.72 -10.52
N ALA A 21 9.31 22.22 -11.76
CA ALA A 21 8.20 21.47 -12.33
C ALA A 21 7.93 20.24 -11.46
N LYS A 22 6.68 20.09 -10.99
CA LYS A 22 6.23 18.92 -10.24
C LYS A 22 6.36 17.70 -11.15
N ALA A 23 7.22 16.76 -10.79
CA ALA A 23 7.40 15.51 -11.54
C ALA A 23 6.04 14.80 -11.71
N PRO A 24 5.79 14.16 -12.87
CA PRO A 24 4.56 13.41 -13.08
C PRO A 24 4.46 12.29 -12.04
N VAL A 25 3.33 12.25 -11.32
CA VAL A 25 3.02 11.16 -10.40
C VAL A 25 2.58 9.98 -11.25
N MET A 26 3.41 8.94 -11.34
CA MET A 26 3.03 7.70 -12.00
C MET A 26 1.99 6.99 -11.13
N THR A 27 0.78 6.80 -11.65
CA THR A 27 -0.21 5.93 -11.03
C THR A 27 0.31 4.50 -11.09
N PRO A 28 0.48 3.80 -9.96
CA PRO A 28 0.93 2.42 -9.96
C PRO A 28 -0.12 1.52 -10.63
N SER A 29 0.36 0.52 -11.36
CA SER A 29 -0.52 -0.47 -11.99
C SER A 29 -1.22 -1.29 -10.91
N PRO A 30 -2.55 -1.50 -10.96
CA PRO A 30 -3.26 -2.41 -10.06
C PRO A 30 -2.64 -3.82 -9.99
N SER A 31 -2.08 -4.28 -11.11
CA SER A 31 -1.37 -5.57 -11.19
C SER A 31 -0.15 -5.67 -10.26
N ALA A 32 0.30 -4.56 -9.66
CA ALA A 32 1.30 -4.59 -8.61
C ALA A 32 0.86 -5.37 -7.36
N LEU A 33 -0.45 -5.59 -7.15
CA LEU A 33 -0.92 -6.49 -6.10
C LEU A 33 -0.71 -7.97 -6.43
N ASN A 34 -0.60 -8.34 -7.70
CA ASN A 34 -0.58 -9.73 -8.11
C ASN A 34 0.61 -10.50 -7.53
N GLY A 35 0.35 -11.76 -7.20
CA GLY A 35 1.37 -12.71 -6.78
C GLY A 35 1.07 -13.34 -5.43
N THR A 36 2.07 -14.03 -4.92
CA THR A 36 2.02 -14.74 -3.65
C THR A 36 2.81 -14.01 -2.59
N TRP A 37 2.20 -13.83 -1.43
CA TRP A 37 2.69 -13.02 -0.34
C TRP A 37 2.88 -13.88 0.91
N ASP A 38 4.04 -13.73 1.54
CA ASP A 38 4.32 -14.25 2.87
C ASP A 38 3.83 -13.25 3.90
N VAL A 39 2.86 -13.66 4.71
CA VAL A 39 2.19 -12.78 5.67
C VAL A 39 2.69 -13.07 7.08
N ALA A 40 3.17 -12.03 7.76
CA ALA A 40 3.47 -12.02 9.18
C ALA A 40 2.28 -11.44 9.97
N MET A 41 1.61 -12.29 10.74
CA MET A 41 0.42 -11.97 11.53
C MET A 41 0.82 -11.62 12.97
N LEU A 42 0.49 -10.40 13.39
CA LEU A 42 0.86 -9.85 14.69
C LEU A 42 -0.34 -9.88 15.65
N TYR A 43 -0.74 -11.09 16.08
CA TYR A 43 -1.91 -11.26 16.95
C TYR A 43 -1.72 -10.67 18.37
N ALA A 44 -0.47 -10.57 18.83
CA ALA A 44 -0.14 -9.99 20.12
C ALA A 44 1.20 -9.22 20.05
N PRO A 45 1.33 -8.09 20.77
CA PRO A 45 2.51 -7.21 20.67
C PRO A 45 3.80 -7.81 21.22
N ASP A 46 3.69 -8.79 22.12
CA ASP A 46 4.82 -9.44 22.81
C ASP A 46 5.13 -10.85 22.28
N LYS A 47 4.42 -11.29 21.23
CA LYS A 47 4.62 -12.61 20.62
C LYS A 47 5.29 -12.50 19.26
N PRO A 48 6.13 -13.48 18.88
CA PRO A 48 6.60 -13.60 17.51
C PRO A 48 5.41 -13.65 16.55
N PRO A 49 5.52 -13.07 15.34
CA PRO A 49 4.48 -13.18 14.33
C PRO A 49 4.26 -14.63 13.92
N SER A 50 2.99 -15.00 13.72
CA SER A 50 2.65 -16.24 13.01
C SER A 50 2.77 -16.02 11.51
N ALA A 51 3.21 -17.03 10.76
CA ALA A 51 3.36 -16.94 9.31
C ALA A 51 2.18 -17.61 8.58
N THR A 52 1.76 -17.01 7.47
CA THR A 52 0.79 -17.61 6.55
C THR A 52 1.02 -17.12 5.12
N VAL A 53 0.18 -17.58 4.19
CA VAL A 53 0.20 -17.26 2.77
C VAL A 53 -1.03 -16.45 2.40
N MET A 54 -0.83 -15.47 1.53
CA MET A 54 -1.90 -14.80 0.80
C MET A 54 -1.58 -14.83 -0.69
N GLU A 55 -2.59 -15.10 -1.50
CA GLU A 55 -2.51 -15.02 -2.96
C GLU A 55 -3.46 -13.94 -3.44
N LEU A 56 -2.95 -13.05 -4.30
CA LEU A 56 -3.75 -12.01 -4.94
C LEU A 56 -3.64 -12.17 -6.45
N ASN A 57 -4.78 -12.21 -7.12
CA ASN A 57 -4.87 -12.27 -8.57
C ASN A 57 -5.93 -11.30 -9.06
N LEU A 58 -5.45 -10.22 -9.68
CA LEU A 58 -6.27 -9.26 -10.38
C LEU A 58 -6.33 -9.64 -11.86
N SER A 59 -7.53 -10.00 -12.31
CA SER A 59 -7.79 -10.35 -13.69
C SER A 59 -7.88 -9.11 -14.60
N PRO A 60 -7.76 -9.27 -15.93
CA PRO A 60 -7.81 -8.15 -16.88
C PRO A 60 -9.12 -7.36 -16.90
N ASP A 61 -10.22 -7.97 -16.48
CA ASP A 61 -11.54 -7.36 -16.30
C ASP A 61 -11.71 -6.63 -14.95
N GLY A 62 -10.66 -6.60 -14.13
CA GLY A 62 -10.63 -5.84 -12.88
C GLY A 62 -11.27 -6.56 -11.70
N VAL A 63 -11.41 -7.88 -11.75
CA VAL A 63 -11.89 -8.66 -10.60
C VAL A 63 -10.69 -9.09 -9.75
N LEU A 64 -10.74 -8.81 -8.45
CA LEU A 64 -9.76 -9.33 -7.51
C LEU A 64 -10.22 -10.71 -7.02
N THR A 65 -9.35 -11.69 -7.12
CA THR A 65 -9.53 -13.05 -6.60
C THR A 65 -8.31 -13.48 -5.82
N GLY A 66 -8.40 -14.57 -5.08
CA GLY A 66 -7.27 -15.05 -4.29
C GLY A 66 -7.67 -15.85 -3.07
N SER A 67 -6.73 -15.95 -2.14
CA SER A 67 -6.90 -16.64 -0.87
C SER A 67 -6.07 -15.99 0.23
N PHE A 68 -6.46 -16.22 1.48
CA PHE A 68 -5.67 -15.86 2.64
C PHE A 68 -5.83 -16.96 3.69
N TYR A 69 -4.69 -17.49 4.15
CA TYR A 69 -4.64 -18.63 5.07
C TYR A 69 -5.42 -19.84 4.54
N ASP A 70 -5.13 -20.19 3.29
CA ASP A 70 -5.72 -21.30 2.53
C ASP A 70 -7.25 -21.22 2.35
N SER A 71 -7.87 -20.10 2.75
CA SER A 71 -9.29 -19.84 2.57
C SER A 71 -9.48 -18.93 1.35
N PRO A 72 -10.25 -19.34 0.33
CA PRO A 72 -10.49 -18.50 -0.84
C PRO A 72 -11.29 -17.25 -0.46
N PHE A 73 -11.09 -16.16 -1.21
CA PHE A 73 -11.92 -14.98 -1.06
C PHE A 73 -13.36 -15.27 -1.51
N GLU A 74 -14.31 -15.00 -0.62
CA GLU A 74 -15.74 -15.01 -0.92
C GLU A 74 -16.13 -13.72 -1.65
N GLU A 75 -15.54 -12.60 -1.22
CA GLU A 75 -15.63 -11.28 -1.84
C GLU A 75 -14.25 -10.64 -1.83
N ALA A 76 -13.91 -9.89 -2.87
CA ALA A 76 -12.71 -9.07 -2.88
C ALA A 76 -12.84 -7.90 -3.85
N GLU A 77 -12.30 -6.76 -3.44
CA GLU A 77 -12.31 -5.50 -4.20
C GLU A 77 -10.98 -4.79 -4.03
N TYR A 78 -10.65 -3.94 -4.99
CA TYR A 78 -9.48 -3.06 -4.89
C TYR A 78 -9.84 -1.64 -5.32
N ALA A 79 -9.02 -0.69 -4.89
CA ALA A 79 -9.14 0.70 -5.28
C ALA A 79 -7.76 1.31 -5.52
N VAL A 80 -7.70 2.22 -6.51
CA VAL A 80 -6.52 3.04 -6.78
C VAL A 80 -6.89 4.51 -6.61
N ARG A 81 -6.11 5.23 -5.79
CA ARG A 81 -6.28 6.68 -5.59
C ARG A 81 -4.91 7.36 -5.55
N GLY A 82 -4.57 8.05 -6.64
CA GLY A 82 -3.23 8.63 -6.80
C GLY A 82 -2.18 7.52 -6.86
N ASN A 83 -1.22 7.54 -5.95
CA ASN A 83 -0.19 6.49 -5.83
C ASN A 83 -0.54 5.37 -4.83
N VAL A 84 -1.75 5.36 -4.29
CA VAL A 84 -2.19 4.36 -3.32
C VAL A 84 -2.97 3.27 -4.04
N ILE A 85 -2.57 2.02 -3.82
CA ILE A 85 -3.36 0.83 -4.15
C ILE A 85 -3.73 0.15 -2.84
N ALA A 86 -5.02 -0.10 -2.65
CA ALA A 86 -5.55 -0.84 -1.50
C ALA A 86 -6.55 -1.89 -1.96
N PHE A 87 -6.75 -2.90 -1.13
CA PHE A 87 -7.76 -3.93 -1.33
C PHE A 87 -8.52 -4.24 -0.05
N GLY A 88 -9.70 -4.81 -0.22
CA GLY A 88 -10.46 -5.49 0.83
C GLY A 88 -10.86 -6.88 0.34
N SER A 89 -10.96 -7.84 1.25
CA SER A 89 -11.51 -9.16 0.94
C SER A 89 -12.19 -9.79 2.15
N VAL A 90 -13.02 -10.80 1.91
CA VAL A 90 -13.69 -11.59 2.94
C VAL A 90 -13.32 -13.06 2.76
N THR A 91 -12.93 -13.72 3.84
CA THR A 91 -12.87 -15.19 3.94
C THR A 91 -13.77 -15.66 5.09
N SER A 92 -14.02 -16.96 5.17
CA SER A 92 -14.78 -17.57 6.27
C SER A 92 -14.21 -18.94 6.62
N ASP A 93 -14.25 -19.30 7.89
CA ASP A 93 -13.95 -20.65 8.37
C ASP A 93 -15.22 -21.50 8.58
N GLY A 94 -16.35 -21.03 8.03
CA GLY A 94 -17.68 -21.61 8.20
C GLY A 94 -18.41 -21.17 9.48
N ASN A 95 -17.72 -20.58 10.45
CA ASN A 95 -18.34 -20.09 11.70
C ASN A 95 -18.39 -18.56 11.76
N ALA A 96 -17.38 -17.89 11.23
CA ALA A 96 -17.30 -16.43 11.25
C ALA A 96 -16.59 -15.89 10.00
N PRO A 97 -17.06 -14.75 9.45
CA PRO A 97 -16.34 -14.05 8.41
C PRO A 97 -15.10 -13.34 8.97
N TYR A 98 -14.11 -13.19 8.12
CA TYR A 98 -12.90 -12.42 8.33
C TYR A 98 -12.81 -11.35 7.24
N ALA A 99 -12.93 -10.08 7.63
CA ALA A 99 -12.73 -8.96 6.72
C ALA A 99 -11.25 -8.56 6.74
N HIS A 100 -10.59 -8.73 5.61
CA HIS A 100 -9.21 -8.35 5.39
C HIS A 100 -9.14 -7.03 4.64
N SER A 101 -8.17 -6.19 4.97
CA SER A 101 -7.84 -5.03 4.14
C SER A 101 -6.33 -4.80 4.15
N GLY A 102 -5.80 -4.35 3.03
CA GLY A 102 -4.37 -4.10 2.88
C GLY A 102 -4.08 -3.00 1.87
N ARG A 103 -2.90 -2.39 2.01
CA ARG A 103 -2.38 -1.40 1.07
C ARG A 103 -0.95 -1.74 0.66
N LEU A 104 -0.62 -1.48 -0.60
CA LEU A 104 0.73 -1.62 -1.09
C LEU A 104 1.57 -0.39 -0.67
N VAL A 105 2.65 -0.63 0.07
CA VAL A 105 3.59 0.37 0.59
C VAL A 105 5.00 -0.14 0.37
N ASP A 106 5.80 0.57 -0.42
CA ASP A 106 7.22 0.25 -0.68
C ASP A 106 7.49 -1.22 -1.04
N GLY A 107 6.63 -1.80 -1.90
CA GLY A 107 6.74 -3.19 -2.35
C GLY A 107 6.24 -4.24 -1.36
N LYS A 108 5.74 -3.83 -0.20
CA LYS A 108 5.13 -4.68 0.83
C LYS A 108 3.64 -4.39 0.94
N ILE A 109 2.89 -5.29 1.55
CA ILE A 109 1.52 -5.01 1.95
C ILE A 109 1.49 -4.77 3.46
N GLU A 110 0.90 -3.66 3.87
CA GLU A 110 0.48 -3.44 5.26
C GLU A 110 -1.02 -3.66 5.34
N GLY A 111 -1.49 -4.44 6.31
CA GLY A 111 -2.90 -4.75 6.39
C GLY A 111 -3.40 -5.12 7.78
N GLN A 112 -4.68 -5.44 7.81
CA GLN A 112 -5.40 -5.82 9.02
C GLN A 112 -6.51 -6.83 8.69
N THR A 113 -6.88 -7.61 9.71
CA THR A 113 -8.01 -8.53 9.68
C THR A 113 -8.92 -8.22 10.87
N LEU A 114 -10.19 -7.95 10.60
CA LEU A 114 -11.25 -7.84 11.60
C LEU A 114 -12.15 -9.07 11.49
N SER A 115 -12.42 -9.73 12.61
CA SER A 115 -13.47 -10.74 12.68
C SER A 115 -14.40 -10.46 13.85
N PHE A 116 -15.64 -10.09 13.54
CA PHE A 116 -16.67 -9.85 14.56
C PHE A 116 -17.02 -11.15 15.30
N GLY A 117 -17.13 -12.28 14.58
CA GLY A 117 -17.47 -13.57 15.18
C GLY A 117 -16.33 -14.21 16.00
N ARG A 118 -15.10 -13.68 15.89
CA ARG A 118 -13.93 -14.11 16.67
C ARG A 118 -13.41 -13.04 17.64
N ASP A 119 -14.06 -11.88 17.70
CA ASP A 119 -13.75 -10.77 18.61
C ASP A 119 -12.28 -10.32 18.58
N PHE A 120 -11.73 -10.10 17.37
CA PHE A 120 -10.37 -9.56 17.24
C PHE A 120 -10.19 -8.62 16.06
N LEU A 121 -9.20 -7.72 16.22
CA LEU A 121 -8.55 -6.96 15.14
C LEU A 121 -7.06 -7.29 15.18
N MET A 122 -6.51 -7.71 14.04
CA MET A 122 -5.11 -8.12 13.92
C MET A 122 -4.43 -7.36 12.81
N ILE A 123 -3.26 -6.79 13.08
CA ILE A 123 -2.39 -6.17 12.07
C ILE A 123 -1.49 -7.25 11.47
N TRP A 124 -1.16 -7.11 10.19
CA TRP A 124 -0.21 -7.98 9.51
C TRP A 124 0.57 -7.20 8.45
N THR A 125 1.73 -7.73 8.09
CA THR A 125 2.53 -7.26 6.96
C THR A 125 2.82 -8.41 6.03
N ALA A 126 2.89 -8.14 4.73
CA ALA A 126 3.23 -9.16 3.74
C ALA A 126 4.37 -8.72 2.83
N THR A 127 5.28 -9.65 2.56
CA THR A 127 6.37 -9.50 1.59
C THR A 127 6.17 -10.48 0.45
N ARG A 128 6.66 -10.19 -0.75
CA ARG A 128 6.54 -11.15 -1.84
C ARG A 128 7.31 -12.41 -1.49
N ARG A 129 6.72 -13.57 -1.79
CA ARG A 129 7.37 -14.87 -1.55
C ARG A 129 8.64 -15.04 -2.38
N GLU A 130 8.65 -14.50 -3.60
CA GLU A 130 9.83 -14.56 -4.49
C GLU A 130 11.02 -13.72 -3.98
N ASP A 131 10.77 -12.73 -3.12
CA ASP A 131 11.82 -11.94 -2.47
C ASP A 131 12.45 -12.70 -1.28
N ARG A 132 11.90 -13.85 -0.91
CA ARG A 132 12.43 -14.66 0.18
C ARG A 132 13.79 -15.25 -0.25
N PRO A 133 14.85 -15.10 0.55
CA PRO A 133 16.09 -15.85 0.32
C PRO A 133 15.78 -17.34 0.28
N VAL A 134 16.16 -18.02 -0.80
CA VAL A 134 16.12 -19.48 -0.87
C VAL A 134 17.02 -19.99 0.25
N ALA A 135 16.47 -20.80 1.17
CA ALA A 135 17.29 -21.42 2.19
C ALA A 135 18.35 -22.28 1.50
N GLU A 136 19.63 -21.91 1.62
CA GLU A 136 20.73 -22.78 1.22
C GLU A 136 20.67 -24.03 2.09
N ASN A 137 20.38 -25.18 1.47
CA ASN A 137 20.50 -26.47 2.11
C ASN A 137 21.96 -26.64 2.57
N LYS A 138 22.19 -26.57 3.88
CA LYS A 138 23.44 -27.03 4.51
C LYS A 138 23.39 -28.53 4.75
#